data_AF-A0AAE1U6Z9-F1
#
_entry.id   AF-A0AAE1U6Z9-F1
#
_cell.length_a   1.000
_cell.length_b   1.000
_cell.length_c   1.000
_cell.angle_alpha   90.00
_cell.angle_beta   90.00
_cell.angle_gamma   90.00
#
_symmetry.space_group_name_H-M   'P 1'
#
loop_
_entity.id
_entity.type
_entity.pdbx_description
1 polymer ?
#
loop_
_entity_poly.entity_id
_entity_poly.type
_entity_poly.pdbx_seq_one_letter_code
_entity_poly.pdbx_strand_id
1 'polypeptide(L)'
;MKPLAICVAEVDDVYKWGEVTVPHTLLTLVLPGPVTLIFHRTRRLNPSLNPGTDLVAIRIPDQEFIRSLARCCDSPLALTSANVSMKTSPLCVAEFTELWNKLHSIYDNGPIGDELNCREGSTIVDLSQPGSYRLVRRGVAFENTTKVLQQFNLTLID
;
A
#
# COMPACT_ATOMS: atom_id res chain seq x y z
N MET A 1 -12.79 7.32 -11.52
CA MET A 1 -12.13 6.02 -11.26
C MET A 1 -11.43 6.11 -9.90
N LYS A 2 -11.46 5.07 -9.06
CA LYS A 2 -10.72 5.09 -7.79
C LYS A 2 -9.22 4.99 -8.07
N PRO A 3 -8.35 5.80 -7.44
CA PRO A 3 -6.91 5.69 -7.61
C PRO A 3 -6.37 4.33 -7.17
N LEU A 4 -5.37 3.83 -7.89
CA LEU A 4 -4.61 2.62 -7.59
C LEU A 4 -3.41 2.95 -6.71
N ALA A 5 -3.14 2.08 -5.74
CA ALA A 5 -1.86 2.10 -5.03
C ALA A 5 -0.79 1.36 -5.85
N ILE A 6 0.46 1.53 -5.45
CA ILE A 6 1.58 0.73 -5.93
C ILE A 6 2.25 -0.01 -4.78
N CYS A 7 2.92 -1.12 -5.07
CA CYS A 7 3.89 -1.71 -4.17
C CYS A 7 5.31 -1.72 -4.74
N VAL A 8 6.25 -1.64 -3.80
CA VAL A 8 7.70 -1.68 -4.02
C VAL A 8 8.34 -2.65 -3.03
N ALA A 9 9.62 -2.95 -3.22
CA ALA A 9 10.30 -3.99 -2.46
C ALA A 9 10.89 -3.49 -1.15
N GLU A 10 11.54 -2.31 -1.17
CA GLU A 10 12.32 -1.78 -0.07
C GLU A 10 11.99 -0.30 0.21
N VAL A 11 12.30 0.17 1.43
CA VAL A 11 12.00 1.55 1.85
C VAL A 11 12.64 2.58 0.93
N ASP A 12 13.85 2.31 0.44
CA ASP A 12 14.56 3.21 -0.47
C ASP A 12 13.85 3.35 -1.83
N ASP A 13 13.04 2.37 -2.23
CA ASP A 13 12.24 2.47 -3.45
C ASP A 13 11.11 3.49 -3.33
N VAL A 14 10.64 3.81 -2.11
CA VAL A 14 9.59 4.80 -1.88
C VAL A 14 10.01 6.15 -2.46
N TYR A 15 11.27 6.54 -2.26
CA TYR A 15 11.85 7.79 -2.76
C TYR A 15 11.92 7.87 -4.29
N LYS A 16 11.89 6.71 -4.99
CA LYS A 16 11.88 6.69 -6.46
C LYS A 16 10.54 7.17 -7.01
N TRP A 17 9.44 6.92 -6.28
CA TRP A 17 8.07 7.10 -6.78
C TRP A 17 7.28 8.17 -6.03
N GLY A 18 7.63 8.47 -4.79
CA GLY A 18 7.02 9.50 -3.96
C GLY A 18 8.03 10.55 -3.47
N GLU A 19 7.58 11.80 -3.37
CA GLU A 19 8.29 12.89 -2.73
C GLU A 19 8.11 12.76 -1.20
N VAL A 20 9.06 12.08 -0.56
CA VAL A 20 9.01 11.78 0.87
C VAL A 20 9.34 13.02 1.70
N THR A 21 8.44 13.36 2.63
CA THR A 21 8.51 14.54 3.52
C THR A 21 8.79 14.18 4.98
N VAL A 22 8.98 12.89 5.28
CA VAL A 22 9.18 12.35 6.64
C VAL A 22 10.55 11.67 6.77
N PRO A 23 11.09 11.52 7.99
CA PRO A 23 12.37 10.83 8.20
C PRO A 23 12.34 9.38 7.73
N HIS A 24 13.47 8.89 7.21
CA HIS A 24 13.64 7.49 6.79
C HIS A 24 13.31 6.50 7.91
N THR A 25 13.70 6.83 9.15
CA THR A 25 13.41 6.02 10.34
C THR A 25 11.91 5.84 10.59
N LEU A 26 11.08 6.85 10.27
CA LEU A 26 9.63 6.72 10.34
C LEU A 26 9.14 5.67 9.35
N LEU A 27 9.60 5.74 8.09
CA LEU A 27 9.23 4.78 7.05
C LEU A 27 9.59 3.35 7.48
N THR A 28 10.79 3.13 8.01
CA THR A 28 11.24 1.79 8.47
C THR A 28 10.46 1.24 9.66
N LEU A 29 9.80 2.10 10.45
CA LEU A 29 8.97 1.68 11.59
C LEU A 29 7.56 1.26 11.16
N VAL A 30 7.10 1.68 9.98
CA VAL A 30 5.75 1.39 9.46
C VAL A 30 5.74 0.53 8.19
N LEU A 31 6.92 0.32 7.57
CA LEU A 31 7.14 -0.50 6.38
C LEU A 31 8.36 -1.41 6.59
N PRO A 32 8.36 -2.66 6.08
CA PRO A 32 7.25 -3.37 5.44
C PRO A 32 6.06 -3.60 6.38
N GLY A 33 4.85 -3.71 5.83
CA GLY A 33 3.68 -4.01 6.66
C GLY A 33 2.31 -3.71 6.04
N PRO A 34 1.25 -3.74 6.87
CA PRO A 34 -0.11 -3.41 6.48
C PRO A 34 -0.40 -1.90 6.54
N VAL A 35 0.54 -1.09 6.07
CA VAL A 35 0.42 0.37 5.96
C VAL A 35 0.58 0.80 4.50
N THR A 36 -0.18 1.80 4.08
CA THR A 36 -0.07 2.43 2.76
C THR A 36 0.09 3.93 2.97
N LEU A 37 1.17 4.49 2.46
CA LEU A 37 1.54 5.89 2.64
C LEU A 37 1.29 6.66 1.34
N ILE A 38 0.64 7.81 1.42
CA ILE A 38 0.39 8.69 0.27
C ILE A 38 1.39 9.84 0.29
N PHE A 39 2.02 10.08 -0.86
CA PHE A 39 2.92 11.19 -1.10
C PHE A 39 2.56 11.89 -2.42
N HIS A 40 3.13 13.07 -2.64
CA HIS A 40 3.23 13.58 -4.01
C HIS A 40 4.05 12.62 -4.86
N ARG A 41 3.63 12.36 -6.10
CA ARG A 41 4.32 11.46 -7.01
C ARG A 41 5.53 12.13 -7.63
N THR A 42 6.60 11.38 -7.86
CA THR A 42 7.71 11.87 -8.69
C THR A 42 7.35 11.77 -10.18
N ARG A 43 8.08 12.52 -11.02
CA ARG A 43 7.96 12.45 -12.49
C ARG A 43 8.37 11.11 -13.10
N ARG A 44 9.00 10.21 -12.32
CA ARG A 44 9.39 8.87 -12.79
C ARG A 44 8.18 7.95 -12.92
N LEU A 45 7.14 8.19 -12.13
CA LEU A 45 5.93 7.38 -12.17
C LEU A 45 5.19 7.60 -13.49
N ASN A 46 4.67 6.51 -14.08
CA ASN A 46 3.94 6.60 -15.33
C ASN A 46 2.77 7.60 -15.20
N PRO A 47 2.71 8.66 -16.03
CA PRO A 47 1.67 9.69 -15.91
C PRO A 47 0.26 9.17 -16.18
N SER A 48 0.12 8.03 -16.87
CA SER A 48 -1.17 7.35 -17.07
C SER A 48 -1.67 6.61 -15.82
N LEU A 49 -0.82 6.35 -14.83
CA LEU A 49 -1.24 5.78 -13.55
C LEU A 49 -2.00 6.85 -12.76
N ASN A 50 -3.29 6.63 -12.52
CA ASN A 50 -4.18 7.57 -11.83
C ASN A 50 -4.16 8.97 -12.46
N PRO A 51 -4.77 9.15 -13.65
CA PRO A 51 -4.77 10.44 -14.34
C PRO A 51 -5.50 11.51 -13.50
N GLY A 52 -4.95 12.73 -13.49
CA GLY A 52 -5.57 13.89 -12.82
C GLY A 52 -5.32 14.00 -11.31
N THR A 53 -4.41 13.20 -10.76
CA THR A 53 -3.96 13.36 -9.37
C THR A 53 -2.44 13.41 -9.32
N ASP A 54 -1.89 14.28 -8.48
CA ASP A 54 -0.45 14.38 -8.23
C ASP A 54 0.00 13.51 -7.04
N LEU A 55 -0.88 12.65 -6.53
CA LEU A 55 -0.62 11.80 -5.37
C LEU A 55 -0.41 10.35 -5.79
N VAL A 56 0.41 9.63 -5.04
CA VAL A 56 0.60 8.18 -5.18
C VAL A 56 0.57 7.53 -3.82
N ALA A 57 -0.19 6.43 -3.72
CA ALA A 57 -0.23 5.58 -2.53
C ALA A 57 0.79 4.45 -2.71
N ILE A 58 1.74 4.32 -1.78
CA ILE A 58 2.86 3.38 -1.83
C ILE A 58 2.77 2.43 -0.64
N ARG A 59 2.97 1.13 -0.88
CA ARG A 59 3.03 0.09 0.15
C ARG A 59 4.26 -0.80 -0.06
N ILE A 60 4.82 -1.29 1.03
CA ILE A 60 5.78 -2.40 1.02
C ILE A 60 5.12 -3.55 1.76
N PRO A 61 4.56 -4.55 1.06
CA PRO A 61 3.94 -5.69 1.70
C PRO A 61 4.97 -6.49 2.48
N ASP A 62 4.65 -6.87 3.72
CA ASP A 62 5.47 -7.79 4.51
C ASP A 62 5.23 -9.24 4.07
N GLN A 63 5.56 -9.52 2.80
CA GLN A 63 5.43 -10.80 2.13
C GLN A 63 6.59 -10.98 1.16
N GLU A 64 7.48 -11.94 1.44
CA GLU A 64 8.74 -12.08 0.72
C GLU A 64 8.55 -12.38 -0.77
N PHE A 65 7.52 -13.15 -1.14
CA PHE A 65 7.19 -13.40 -2.54
C PHE A 65 6.91 -12.10 -3.31
N ILE A 66 6.09 -11.21 -2.74
CA ILE A 66 5.72 -9.95 -3.40
C ILE A 66 6.91 -9.00 -3.45
N ARG A 67 7.71 -8.93 -2.38
CA ARG A 67 8.94 -8.12 -2.37
C ARG A 67 9.94 -8.64 -3.39
N SER A 68 10.16 -9.94 -3.46
CA SER A 68 11.02 -10.57 -4.48
C SER A 68 10.56 -10.27 -5.91
N LEU A 69 9.25 -10.35 -6.18
CA LEU A 69 8.69 -9.97 -7.47
C LEU A 69 8.95 -8.50 -7.78
N ALA A 70 8.71 -7.60 -6.82
CA ALA A 70 8.96 -6.17 -6.99
C ALA A 70 10.46 -5.86 -7.21
N ARG A 71 11.39 -6.58 -6.57
CA ARG A 71 12.85 -6.44 -6.82
C ARG A 71 13.24 -6.82 -8.25
N CYS A 72 12.52 -7.78 -8.85
CA CYS A 72 12.77 -8.23 -10.22
C CYS A 72 12.18 -7.28 -11.28
N CYS A 73 11.42 -6.26 -10.88
CA CYS A 73 10.78 -5.31 -11.78
C CYS A 73 11.47 -3.95 -11.75
N ASP A 74 11.73 -3.37 -12.93
CA ASP A 74 12.28 -2.01 -13.06
C ASP A 74 11.26 -0.89 -12.76
N SER A 75 10.02 -1.26 -12.46
CA SER A 75 8.87 -0.39 -12.23
C SER A 75 8.05 -0.91 -11.05
N PRO A 76 7.29 -0.05 -10.35
CA PRO A 76 6.53 -0.49 -9.21
C PRO A 76 5.33 -1.30 -9.70
N LEU A 77 4.85 -2.23 -8.86
CA LEU A 77 3.70 -3.05 -9.21
C LEU A 77 2.42 -2.32 -8.82
N ALA A 78 1.45 -2.24 -9.73
CA ALA A 78 0.13 -1.72 -9.36
C ALA A 78 -0.54 -2.67 -8.36
N LEU A 79 -1.01 -2.11 -7.24
CA LEU A 79 -1.61 -2.87 -6.14
C LEU A 79 -3.12 -2.64 -6.10
N THR A 80 -3.87 -3.70 -6.38
CA THR A 80 -5.31 -3.79 -6.20
C THR A 80 -5.64 -4.91 -5.23
N SER A 81 -6.80 -4.85 -4.59
CA SER A 81 -7.38 -6.05 -3.99
C SER A 81 -7.82 -7.00 -5.12
N ALA A 82 -7.56 -8.30 -4.96
CA ALA A 82 -7.83 -9.33 -5.98
C ALA A 82 -9.32 -9.71 -6.04
N ASN A 83 -10.21 -8.73 -6.18
CA ASN A 83 -11.65 -8.94 -6.25
C ASN A 83 -12.26 -8.19 -7.43
N VAL A 84 -13.42 -8.67 -7.89
CA VAL A 84 -14.31 -7.84 -8.70
C VAL A 84 -14.68 -6.61 -7.87
N SER A 85 -14.57 -5.42 -8.46
CA SER A 85 -14.91 -4.15 -7.81
C SER A 85 -16.23 -4.26 -7.02
N MET A 86 -16.21 -3.81 -5.77
CA MET A 86 -17.33 -3.86 -4.81
C MET A 86 -17.64 -5.21 -4.17
N LYS A 87 -16.92 -6.28 -4.50
CA LYS A 87 -16.93 -7.52 -3.70
C LYS A 87 -15.97 -7.47 -2.51
N THR A 88 -16.21 -8.36 -1.55
CA THR A 88 -15.36 -8.59 -0.39
C THR A 88 -13.92 -8.94 -0.82
N SER A 89 -12.93 -8.39 -0.13
CA SER A 89 -11.52 -8.75 -0.36
C SER A 89 -11.31 -10.23 -0.06
N PRO A 90 -10.67 -11.00 -0.95
CA PRO A 90 -10.46 -12.41 -0.73
C PRO A 90 -9.41 -12.65 0.36
N LEU A 91 -9.61 -13.70 1.15
CA LEU A 91 -8.63 -14.20 2.11
C LEU A 91 -7.89 -15.45 1.62
N CYS A 92 -8.39 -16.12 0.58
CA CYS A 92 -7.73 -17.26 -0.06
C CYS A 92 -8.08 -17.31 -1.56
N VAL A 93 -7.34 -18.12 -2.32
CA VAL A 93 -7.50 -18.20 -3.79
C VAL A 93 -8.87 -18.70 -4.25
N ALA A 94 -9.54 -19.50 -3.42
CA ALA A 94 -10.87 -20.03 -3.70
C ALA A 94 -11.96 -18.94 -3.74
N GLU A 95 -11.76 -17.81 -3.04
CA GLU A 95 -12.75 -16.72 -2.94
C GLU A 95 -12.81 -15.81 -4.19
N PHE A 96 -11.88 -15.96 -5.14
CA PHE A 96 -11.86 -15.18 -6.39
C PHE A 96 -11.72 -16.04 -7.67
N THR A 97 -12.20 -17.28 -7.62
CA THR A 97 -12.19 -18.23 -8.76
C THR A 97 -12.80 -17.68 -10.05
N GLU A 98 -13.79 -16.79 -9.93
CA GLU A 98 -14.40 -16.03 -11.03
C GLU A 98 -13.44 -15.15 -11.85
N LEU A 99 -12.27 -14.80 -11.30
CA LEU A 99 -11.24 -14.04 -12.02
C LEU A 99 -10.20 -14.94 -12.70
N TRP A 100 -10.13 -16.24 -12.36
CA TRP A 100 -9.01 -17.09 -12.75
C TRP A 100 -8.79 -17.17 -14.26
N ASN A 101 -9.87 -17.18 -15.05
CA ASN A 101 -9.79 -17.19 -16.51
C ASN A 101 -9.30 -15.87 -17.13
N LYS A 102 -9.20 -14.79 -16.35
CA LYS A 102 -8.69 -13.47 -16.76
C LYS A 102 -7.27 -13.21 -16.25
N LEU A 103 -6.73 -14.09 -15.41
CA LEU A 103 -5.42 -13.94 -14.80
C LEU A 103 -4.40 -14.77 -15.57
N HIS A 104 -3.22 -14.20 -15.80
CA HIS A 104 -2.12 -14.95 -16.41
C HIS A 104 -1.55 -16.00 -15.44
N SER A 105 -1.56 -15.69 -14.14
CA SER A 105 -1.00 -16.56 -13.10
C SER A 105 -1.66 -16.28 -11.75
N ILE A 106 -1.67 -17.28 -10.89
CA ILE A 106 -2.16 -17.21 -9.51
C ILE A 106 -1.08 -17.80 -8.62
N TYR A 107 -0.75 -17.08 -7.55
CA TYR A 107 0.15 -17.56 -6.51
C TYR A 107 -0.68 -17.83 -5.25
N ASP A 108 -0.66 -19.08 -4.78
CA ASP A 108 -1.36 -19.52 -3.57
C ASP A 108 -0.34 -19.79 -2.47
N ASN A 109 -0.37 -18.97 -1.42
CA ASN A 109 0.44 -19.14 -0.21
C ASN A 109 -0.43 -19.52 1.01
N GLY A 110 -1.61 -20.08 0.76
CA GLY A 110 -2.61 -20.36 1.77
C GLY A 110 -3.45 -19.14 2.18
N PRO A 111 -4.32 -19.31 3.19
CA PRO A 111 -5.18 -18.24 3.69
C PRO A 111 -4.42 -17.09 4.36
N ILE A 112 -4.95 -15.88 4.23
CA ILE A 112 -4.46 -14.68 4.91
C ILE A 112 -5.15 -14.53 6.27
N GLY A 113 -4.35 -14.47 7.35
CA GLY A 113 -4.81 -14.26 8.72
C GLY A 113 -5.14 -15.55 9.48
N ASP A 114 -5.15 -15.46 10.81
CA ASP A 114 -5.42 -16.61 11.69
C ASP A 114 -6.93 -16.89 11.85
N GLU A 115 -7.76 -15.87 11.64
CA GLU A 115 -9.21 -15.95 11.69
C GLU A 115 -9.82 -15.56 10.33
N LEU A 116 -10.66 -16.44 9.77
CA LEU A 116 -11.35 -16.31 8.47
C LEU A 116 -12.25 -15.05 8.31
N ASN A 117 -12.28 -14.15 9.29
CA ASN A 117 -13.14 -12.97 9.35
C ASN A 117 -12.39 -11.62 9.42
N CYS A 118 -11.07 -11.59 9.61
CA CYS A 118 -10.31 -10.34 9.61
C CYS A 118 -10.03 -9.87 8.18
N ARG A 119 -10.98 -9.15 7.60
CA ARG A 119 -10.91 -8.59 6.23
C ARG A 119 -10.49 -7.12 6.18
N GLU A 120 -10.01 -6.59 7.31
CA GLU A 120 -9.56 -5.21 7.38
C GLU A 120 -8.38 -4.97 6.45
N GLY A 121 -8.48 -3.93 5.63
CA GLY A 121 -7.40 -3.52 4.75
C GLY A 121 -6.24 -2.88 5.49
N SER A 122 -5.19 -2.54 4.75
CA SER A 122 -4.10 -1.71 5.27
C SER A 122 -4.61 -0.37 5.81
N THR A 123 -3.97 0.14 6.83
CA THR A 123 -4.14 1.54 7.24
C THR A 123 -3.60 2.43 6.13
N ILE A 124 -4.36 3.44 5.71
CA ILE A 124 -3.93 4.40 4.69
C ILE A 124 -3.73 5.75 5.34
N VAL A 125 -2.51 6.27 5.22
CA VAL A 125 -2.10 7.56 5.77
C VAL A 125 -1.63 8.44 4.63
N ASP A 126 -2.15 9.66 4.59
CA ASP A 126 -1.70 10.69 3.68
C ASP A 126 -0.65 11.57 4.35
N LEU A 127 0.53 11.60 3.76
CA LEU A 127 1.73 12.35 4.19
C LEU A 127 2.14 13.37 3.12
N SER A 128 1.23 13.74 2.21
CA SER A 128 1.54 14.66 1.12
C SER A 128 1.85 16.08 1.62
N GLN A 129 1.36 16.44 2.82
CA GLN A 129 1.62 17.72 3.45
C GLN A 129 2.76 17.59 4.48
N PRO A 130 3.89 18.29 4.31
CA PRO A 130 4.99 18.24 5.27
C PRO A 130 4.56 18.64 6.70
N GLY A 131 4.97 17.85 7.70
CA GLY A 131 4.68 18.12 9.11
C GLY A 131 3.28 17.71 9.58
N SER A 132 2.43 17.20 8.68
CA SER A 132 1.10 16.73 9.02
C SER A 132 0.80 15.36 8.41
N TYR A 133 -0.28 14.74 8.88
CA TYR A 133 -0.82 13.54 8.28
C TYR A 133 -2.34 13.53 8.33
N ARG A 134 -2.96 12.90 7.34
CA ARG A 134 -4.40 12.61 7.33
C ARG A 134 -4.65 11.12 7.30
N LEU A 135 -5.62 10.66 8.09
CA LEU A 135 -6.02 9.27 8.09
C LEU A 135 -7.09 9.01 7.02
N VAL A 136 -6.66 8.49 5.87
CA VAL A 136 -7.56 8.19 4.75
C VAL A 136 -8.38 6.92 4.99
N ARG A 137 -7.79 5.93 5.66
CA ARG A 137 -8.49 4.70 6.05
C ARG A 137 -7.95 4.14 7.35
N ARG A 138 -8.85 3.88 8.31
CA ARG A 138 -8.58 3.03 9.46
C ARG A 138 -8.51 1.58 9.00
N GLY A 139 -7.38 0.94 9.25
CA GLY A 139 -7.16 -0.48 8.96
C GLY A 139 -6.40 -1.16 10.10
N VAL A 140 -5.96 -2.39 9.87
CA VAL A 140 -5.39 -3.27 10.92
C VAL A 140 -4.18 -2.66 11.65
N ALA A 141 -3.41 -1.80 10.98
CA ALA A 141 -2.22 -1.17 11.56
C ALA A 141 -2.51 0.17 12.26
N PHE A 142 -3.78 0.58 12.41
CA PHE A 142 -4.15 1.94 12.78
C PHE A 142 -3.50 2.42 14.10
N GLU A 143 -3.64 1.63 15.16
CA GLU A 143 -3.13 1.98 16.50
C GLU A 143 -1.61 2.16 16.49
N ASN A 144 -0.87 1.20 15.92
CA ASN A 144 0.59 1.27 15.85
C ASN A 144 1.06 2.44 14.95
N THR A 145 0.45 2.59 13.77
CA THR A 145 0.81 3.64 12.81
C THR A 145 0.62 5.02 13.43
N THR A 146 -0.50 5.25 14.10
CA THR A 146 -0.80 6.54 14.75
C THR A 146 0.19 6.86 15.86
N LYS A 147 0.55 5.88 16.69
CA LYS A 147 1.57 6.04 17.73
C LYS A 147 2.92 6.45 17.14
N VAL A 148 3.37 5.81 16.07
CA VAL A 148 4.62 6.19 15.39
C VAL A 148 4.52 7.61 14.84
N LEU A 149 3.47 7.97 14.11
CA LEU A 149 3.32 9.32 13.54
C LEU A 149 3.36 10.42 14.63
N GLN A 150 2.74 10.16 15.79
CA GLN A 150 2.77 11.07 16.94
C GLN A 150 4.16 11.21 17.56
N GLN A 151 4.96 10.13 17.64
CA GLN A 151 6.34 10.18 18.12
C GLN A 151 7.24 11.08 17.27
N PHE A 152 6.92 11.24 15.99
CA PHE A 152 7.61 12.14 15.06
C PHE A 152 6.99 13.55 15.01
N ASN A 153 6.09 13.89 15.94
CA ASN A 153 5.44 15.20 16.06
C ASN A 153 4.64 15.63 14.81
N LEU A 154 4.12 14.68 14.03
CA LEU A 154 3.25 15.01 12.91
C LEU A 154 1.86 15.40 13.42
N THR A 155 1.32 16.48 12.86
CA THR A 155 -0.01 16.99 13.24
C THR A 155 -1.09 16.26 12.46
N LEU A 156 -2.08 15.70 13.15
CA LEU A 156 -3.26 15.13 12.49
C LEU A 156 -4.11 16.26 11.89
N ILE A 157 -4.47 16.12 10.62
CA ILE A 157 -5.37 17.02 9.89
C ILE A 157 -6.53 16.24 9.28
N ASP A 158 -7.64 16.95 9.04
CA ASP A 158 -8.89 16.40 8.48
C ASP A 158 -8.83 16.13 6.96
#